data_AF-A0AAJ2SXX7-F1
#
_entry.id   AF-A0AAJ2SXX7-F1
#
_cell.length_a   1.000
_cell.length_b   1.000
_cell.length_c   1.000
_cell.angle_alpha   90.00
_cell.angle_beta   90.00
_cell.angle_gamma   90.00
#
_symmetry.space_group_name_H-M   'P 1'
#
loop_
_entity.id
_entity.type
_entity.pdbx_description
1 polymer ?
#
loop_
_entity_poly.entity_id
_entity_poly.type
_entity_poly.pdbx_seq_one_letter_code
_entity_poly.pdbx_strand_id
1 'polypeptide(L)'
;MTSTPHPRLLPGDDGGAASVVAVGLLLMIVALVLAVTGTARVLVERSRVAGAADASALAGADVASGLTAGVVCDAASRAAEANRAALVACETDGSIVTVRVSSTLGLLPVAASATAGPPPAEAVGSPATP
;
A
#
# COMPACT_ATOMS: atom_id res chain seq x y z
N MET A 1 -29.79 19.51 66.89
CA MET A 1 -28.92 19.59 65.69
C MET A 1 -29.62 18.89 64.55
N THR A 2 -29.97 19.68 63.53
CA THR A 2 -30.89 19.39 62.44
C THR A 2 -30.38 18.32 61.48
N SER A 3 -31.13 17.23 61.33
CA SER A 3 -30.95 16.23 60.29
C SER A 3 -31.50 16.79 58.98
N THR A 4 -30.60 17.15 58.05
CA THR A 4 -30.97 17.54 56.69
C THR A 4 -31.32 16.29 55.88
N PRO A 5 -32.50 16.20 55.25
CA PRO A 5 -32.81 15.09 54.36
C PRO A 5 -31.95 15.19 53.10
N HIS A 6 -31.11 14.18 52.85
CA HIS A 6 -30.41 14.02 51.58
C HIS A 6 -31.43 13.53 50.53
N PRO A 7 -31.60 14.24 49.39
CA PRO A 7 -32.39 13.70 48.30
C PRO A 7 -31.71 12.42 47.81
N ARG A 8 -32.36 11.28 48.03
CA ARG A 8 -31.97 10.04 47.35
C ARG A 8 -32.40 10.20 45.90
N LEU A 9 -31.44 10.31 44.99
CA LEU A 9 -31.71 9.99 43.59
C LEU A 9 -32.19 8.55 43.57
N LEU A 10 -33.50 8.36 43.33
CA LEU A 10 -34.04 7.07 42.92
C LEU A 10 -33.27 6.67 41.64
N PRO A 11 -32.70 5.46 41.57
CA PRO A 11 -32.14 4.96 40.32
C PRO A 11 -33.27 5.00 39.29
N GLY A 12 -33.13 5.82 38.25
CA GLY A 12 -34.05 5.77 37.12
C GLY A 12 -33.92 4.41 36.46
N ASP A 13 -34.84 4.10 35.54
CA ASP A 13 -34.77 2.96 34.62
C ASP A 13 -33.58 3.09 33.62
N ASP A 14 -32.44 3.63 34.08
CA ASP A 14 -31.23 4.00 33.34
C ASP A 14 -30.43 2.78 32.88
N GLY A 15 -30.74 1.58 33.37
CA GLY A 15 -30.11 0.33 32.95
C GLY A 15 -30.30 0.04 31.47
N GLY A 16 -31.46 0.42 30.91
CA GLY A 16 -31.74 0.33 29.48
C GLY A 16 -31.02 1.39 28.65
N ALA A 17 -31.02 2.65 29.12
CA ALA A 17 -30.38 3.74 28.39
C ALA A 17 -28.85 3.62 28.35
N ALA A 18 -28.21 3.27 29.48
CA ALA A 18 -26.77 3.10 29.55
C ALA A 18 -26.27 1.91 28.70
N SER A 19 -27.03 0.81 28.68
CA SER A 19 -26.67 -0.36 27.87
C SER A 19 -26.83 -0.10 26.37
N VAL A 20 -27.90 0.59 25.94
CA VAL A 20 -28.08 0.97 24.52
C VAL A 20 -26.96 1.90 24.06
N VAL A 21 -26.58 2.89 24.87
CA VAL A 21 -25.45 3.79 24.55
C VAL A 21 -24.13 3.02 24.49
N ALA A 22 -23.87 2.11 25.44
CA ALA A 22 -22.65 1.30 25.45
C ALA A 22 -22.55 0.40 24.21
N VAL A 23 -23.65 -0.26 23.82
CA VAL A 23 -23.71 -1.08 22.61
C VAL A 23 -23.52 -0.22 21.36
N GLY A 24 -24.17 0.95 21.29
CA GLY A 24 -24.00 1.88 20.17
C GLY A 24 -22.55 2.33 19.98
N LEU A 25 -21.87 2.70 21.08
CA LEU A 25 -20.46 3.08 21.05
C LEU A 25 -19.56 1.91 20.63
N LEU A 26 -19.81 0.71 21.16
CA LEU A 26 -19.06 -0.49 20.77
C LEU A 26 -19.20 -0.76 19.26
N LEU A 27 -20.43 -0.71 18.73
CA LEU A 27 -20.67 -0.90 17.30
C LEU A 27 -19.98 0.19 16.46
N MET A 28 -19.99 1.44 16.92
CA MET A 28 -19.29 2.54 16.26
C MET A 28 -17.78 2.33 16.22
N ILE A 29 -17.17 1.90 17.33
CA ILE A 29 -15.74 1.58 17.39
C ILE A 29 -15.41 0.42 16.46
N VAL A 30 -16.20 -0.67 16.50
CA VAL A 30 -16.01 -1.83 15.62
C VAL A 30 -16.12 -1.42 14.15
N ALA A 31 -17.13 -0.61 13.79
CA ALA A 31 -17.29 -0.09 12.44
C ALA A 31 -16.08 0.74 11.99
N LEU A 32 -15.55 1.60 12.88
CA LEU A 32 -14.38 2.41 12.59
C LEU A 32 -13.12 1.56 12.38
N VAL A 33 -12.90 0.56 13.24
CA VAL A 33 -11.77 -0.39 13.11
C VAL A 33 -11.88 -1.18 11.80
N LEU A 34 -13.06 -1.65 11.43
CA LEU A 34 -13.28 -2.35 10.16
C LEU A 34 -13.03 -1.44 8.96
N ALA A 35 -13.46 -0.17 9.01
CA ALA A 35 -13.22 0.81 7.96
C ALA A 35 -11.71 1.12 7.79
N VAL A 36 -10.99 1.34 8.90
CA VAL A 36 -9.54 1.62 8.88
C VAL A 36 -8.76 0.40 8.41
N THR A 37 -9.08 -0.79 8.91
CA THR A 37 -8.37 -2.01 8.51
C THR A 37 -8.64 -2.37 7.05
N GLY A 38 -9.88 -2.21 6.57
CA GLY A 38 -10.25 -2.42 5.18
C GLY A 38 -9.50 -1.50 4.22
N THR A 39 -9.45 -0.20 4.51
CA THR A 39 -8.70 0.78 3.69
C THR A 39 -7.18 0.52 3.74
N ALA A 40 -6.63 0.20 4.92
CA ALA A 40 -5.21 -0.13 5.06
C ALA A 40 -4.78 -1.30 4.17
N ARG A 41 -5.61 -2.34 4.01
CA ARG A 41 -5.29 -3.47 3.10
C ARG A 41 -5.06 -3.00 1.66
N VAL A 42 -5.88 -2.07 1.18
CA VAL A 42 -5.80 -1.54 -0.20
C VAL A 42 -4.50 -0.76 -0.39
N LEU A 43 -4.15 0.11 0.57
CA LEU A 43 -2.90 0.87 0.49
C LEU A 43 -1.68 -0.05 0.56
N VAL A 44 -1.68 -1.02 1.47
CA VAL A 44 -0.57 -1.97 1.63
C VAL A 44 -0.36 -2.76 0.34
N GLU A 45 -1.42 -3.23 -0.31
CA GLU A 45 -1.26 -3.96 -1.57
C GLU A 45 -0.73 -3.07 -2.68
N ARG A 46 -1.23 -1.83 -2.82
CA ARG A 46 -0.68 -0.89 -3.81
C ARG A 46 0.80 -0.63 -3.60
N SER A 47 1.23 -0.39 -2.36
CA SER A 47 2.64 -0.19 -2.04
C SER A 47 3.49 -1.44 -2.29
N ARG A 48 2.94 -2.63 -2.04
CA ARG A 48 3.62 -3.90 -2.36
C ARG A 48 3.81 -4.10 -3.85
N VAL A 49 2.78 -3.86 -4.67
CA VAL A 49 2.87 -4.00 -6.13
C VAL A 49 3.80 -2.95 -6.74
N ALA A 50 3.80 -1.73 -6.21
CA ALA A 50 4.78 -0.71 -6.59
C ALA A 50 6.22 -1.17 -6.30
N GLY A 51 6.50 -1.63 -5.08
CA GLY A 51 7.83 -2.15 -4.72
C GLY A 51 8.25 -3.37 -5.55
N ALA A 52 7.29 -4.23 -5.93
CA ALA A 52 7.54 -5.33 -6.86
C ALA A 52 7.94 -4.83 -8.26
N ALA A 53 7.29 -3.77 -8.75
CA ALA A 53 7.63 -3.14 -10.01
C ALA A 53 9.05 -2.55 -9.97
N ASP A 54 9.37 -1.81 -8.90
CA ASP A 54 10.68 -1.17 -8.72
C ASP A 54 11.80 -2.21 -8.66
N ALA A 55 11.63 -3.28 -7.88
CA ALA A 55 12.59 -4.38 -7.80
C ALA A 55 12.79 -5.08 -9.16
N SER A 56 11.70 -5.24 -9.93
CA SER A 56 11.75 -5.86 -11.25
C SER A 56 12.45 -4.96 -12.28
N ALA A 57 12.19 -3.66 -12.24
CA ALA A 57 12.85 -2.68 -13.10
C ALA A 57 14.36 -2.63 -12.83
N LEU A 58 14.76 -2.59 -11.56
CA LEU A 58 16.17 -2.60 -11.16
C LEU A 58 16.88 -3.89 -11.55
N ALA A 59 16.26 -5.06 -11.31
CA ALA A 59 16.84 -6.34 -11.73
C ALA A 59 17.04 -6.42 -13.25
N GLY A 60 16.11 -5.86 -14.03
CA GLY A 60 16.27 -5.74 -15.47
C GLY A 60 17.38 -4.76 -15.86
N ALA A 61 17.44 -3.59 -15.22
CA ALA A 61 18.44 -2.57 -15.48
C ALA A 61 19.87 -3.03 -15.11
N ASP A 62 20.02 -3.86 -14.08
CA ASP A 62 21.31 -4.47 -13.72
C ASP A 62 21.82 -5.40 -14.82
N VAL A 63 20.94 -6.18 -15.43
CA VAL A 63 21.29 -7.02 -16.59
C VAL A 63 21.59 -6.15 -17.80
N ALA A 64 20.77 -5.14 -18.08
CA ALA A 64 20.95 -4.24 -19.22
C ALA A 64 22.27 -3.45 -19.12
N SER A 65 22.68 -3.10 -17.90
CA SER A 65 23.95 -2.40 -17.61
C SER A 65 25.16 -3.35 -17.53
N GLY A 66 24.93 -4.67 -17.63
CA GLY A 66 25.98 -5.69 -17.53
C GLY A 66 26.52 -5.93 -16.12
N LEU A 67 25.85 -5.44 -15.07
CA LEU A 67 26.19 -5.75 -13.67
C LEU A 67 25.91 -7.21 -13.33
N THR A 68 24.90 -7.80 -13.96
CA THR A 68 24.54 -9.21 -13.81
C THR A 68 24.35 -9.86 -15.17
N ALA A 69 24.70 -11.15 -15.28
CA ALA A 69 24.52 -11.91 -16.51
C ALA A 69 23.08 -12.43 -16.62
N GLY A 70 22.48 -12.35 -17.81
CA GLY A 70 21.17 -12.92 -18.08
C GLY A 70 20.42 -12.21 -19.19
N VAL A 71 19.14 -12.54 -19.32
CA VAL A 71 18.18 -11.84 -20.19
C VAL A 71 17.39 -10.85 -19.33
N VAL A 72 17.27 -9.61 -19.80
CA VAL A 72 16.68 -8.48 -19.05
C VAL A 72 15.27 -8.81 -18.55
N CYS A 73 14.38 -9.27 -19.42
CA CYS A 73 13.00 -9.57 -19.04
C CYS A 73 12.88 -10.84 -18.16
N ASP A 74 13.81 -11.80 -18.27
CA ASP A 74 13.81 -12.98 -17.37
C ASP A 74 14.22 -12.58 -15.96
N ALA A 75 15.19 -11.66 -15.82
CA ALA A 75 15.56 -11.11 -14.51
C ALA A 75 14.40 -10.33 -13.89
N ALA A 76 13.72 -9.49 -14.68
CA ALA A 76 12.52 -8.79 -14.25
C ALA A 76 11.39 -9.77 -13.83
N SER A 77 11.17 -10.85 -14.59
CA SER A 77 10.14 -11.86 -14.25
C SER A 77 10.44 -12.56 -12.94
N ARG A 78 11.69 -12.99 -12.73
CA ARG A 78 12.12 -13.64 -11.48
C ARG A 78 11.97 -12.71 -10.28
N ALA A 79 12.26 -11.42 -10.45
CA ALA A 79 12.06 -10.43 -9.39
C ALA A 79 10.56 -10.19 -9.11
N ALA A 80 9.71 -10.15 -10.14
CA ALA A 80 8.27 -10.04 -9.97
C ALA A 80 7.71 -11.26 -9.19
N GLU A 81 8.09 -12.47 -9.60
CA GLU A 81 7.66 -13.73 -8.96
C GLU A 81 8.12 -13.82 -7.50
N ALA A 82 9.36 -13.41 -7.21
CA ALA A 82 9.87 -13.34 -5.84
C ALA A 82 9.05 -12.38 -4.95
N ASN A 83 8.45 -11.36 -5.55
CA ASN A 83 7.56 -10.40 -4.88
C ASN A 83 6.08 -10.78 -4.93
N ARG A 84 5.74 -11.99 -5.40
CA ARG A 84 4.35 -12.47 -5.62
C ARG A 84 3.54 -11.61 -6.59
N ALA A 85 4.21 -11.03 -7.57
CA ALA A 85 3.59 -10.34 -8.70
C ALA A 85 3.90 -11.09 -10.00
N ALA A 86 3.06 -10.91 -11.02
CA ALA A 86 3.31 -11.41 -12.36
C ALA A 86 3.78 -10.27 -13.26
N LEU A 87 4.80 -10.51 -14.07
CA LEU A 87 5.22 -9.59 -15.12
C LEU A 87 4.16 -9.60 -16.24
N VAL A 88 3.60 -8.43 -16.57
CA VAL A 88 2.60 -8.28 -17.63
C VAL A 88 3.15 -7.55 -18.86
N ALA A 89 4.17 -6.71 -18.69
CA ALA A 89 4.90 -6.11 -19.79
C ALA A 89 6.35 -5.84 -19.39
N CYS A 90 7.25 -5.94 -20.36
CA CYS A 90 8.66 -5.63 -20.23
C CYS A 90 9.09 -4.93 -21.52
N GLU A 91 9.54 -3.68 -21.39
CA GLU A 91 10.04 -2.86 -22.47
C GLU A 91 11.46 -2.44 -22.15
N THR A 92 12.34 -2.54 -23.14
CA THR A 92 13.77 -2.24 -22.99
C THR A 92 14.17 -1.25 -24.07
N ASP A 93 14.74 -0.13 -23.67
CA ASP A 93 15.33 0.88 -24.53
C ASP A 93 16.78 1.16 -24.10
N GLY A 94 17.74 0.48 -24.74
CA GLY A 94 19.13 0.50 -24.32
C GLY A 94 19.32 -0.02 -22.89
N SER A 95 19.74 0.86 -21.98
CA SER A 95 19.88 0.57 -20.53
C SER A 95 18.67 0.99 -19.70
N ILE A 96 17.63 1.53 -20.33
CA ILE A 96 16.36 1.89 -19.69
C ILE A 96 15.42 0.69 -19.78
N VAL A 97 14.92 0.23 -18.64
CA VAL A 97 14.00 -0.90 -18.53
C VAL A 97 12.72 -0.42 -17.88
N THR A 98 11.62 -0.53 -18.61
CA THR A 98 10.27 -0.24 -18.13
C THR A 98 9.52 -1.55 -17.97
N VAL A 99 9.03 -1.81 -16.77
CA VAL A 99 8.28 -3.02 -16.44
C VAL A 99 6.89 -2.66 -15.95
N ARG A 100 5.92 -3.52 -16.25
CA ARG A 100 4.61 -3.50 -15.64
C ARG A 100 4.38 -4.85 -14.97
N VAL A 101 4.00 -4.81 -13.70
CA VAL A 101 3.66 -6.00 -12.91
C VAL A 101 2.22 -5.92 -12.43
N SER A 102 1.61 -7.06 -12.18
CA SER A 102 0.27 -7.17 -11.62
C SER A 102 0.20 -8.19 -10.49
N SER A 103 -0.57 -7.87 -9.46
CA SER A 103 -1.01 -8.76 -8.38
C SER A 103 -2.52 -8.72 -8.29
N THR A 104 -3.12 -9.58 -7.47
CA THR A 104 -4.56 -9.63 -7.22
C THR A 104 -4.85 -9.42 -5.74
N LEU A 105 -5.68 -8.43 -5.41
CA LEU A 105 -6.27 -8.27 -4.08
C LEU A 105 -7.65 -8.91 -4.07
N GLY A 106 -7.74 -10.19 -3.69
CA GLY A 106 -8.95 -10.97 -3.87
C GLY A 106 -9.25 -11.17 -5.37
N LEU A 107 -10.34 -10.59 -5.87
CA LEU A 107 -10.72 -10.65 -7.29
C LEU A 107 -10.31 -9.40 -8.09
N LEU A 108 -9.77 -8.38 -7.43
CA LEU A 108 -9.40 -7.12 -8.08
C LEU A 108 -7.94 -7.15 -8.55
N PRO A 109 -7.66 -6.94 -9.85
CA PRO A 109 -6.29 -6.78 -10.32
C PRO A 109 -5.73 -5.43 -9.85
N VAL A 110 -4.51 -5.47 -9.34
CA VAL A 110 -3.70 -4.30 -8.98
C VAL A 110 -2.47 -4.35 -9.87
N ALA A 111 -2.20 -3.27 -10.61
CA ALA A 111 -1.05 -3.18 -11.48
C ALA A 111 -0.22 -1.95 -11.13
N ALA A 112 1.10 -2.07 -11.25
CA ALA A 112 2.03 -0.96 -11.15
C ALA A 112 3.05 -1.06 -12.28
N SER A 113 3.62 0.08 -12.65
CA SER A 113 4.69 0.17 -13.62
C SER A 113 5.83 0.98 -13.04
N ALA A 114 7.06 0.56 -13.32
CA ALA A 114 8.28 1.24 -12.89
C ALA A 114 9.28 1.25 -14.04
N THR A 115 10.11 2.30 -14.08
CA THR A 115 11.16 2.47 -15.07
C THR A 115 12.49 2.70 -14.36
N ALA A 116 13.51 1.94 -14.74
CA ALA A 116 14.87 2.06 -14.22
C ALA A 116 15.84 2.30 -15.37
N GLY A 117 16.78 3.23 -15.19
CA GLY A 117 17.80 3.56 -16.18
C GLY A 117 18.56 4.84 -15.81
N PRO A 118 19.68 5.13 -16.49
CA PRO A 118 20.42 6.37 -16.30
C PRO A 118 19.55 7.60 -16.67
N PRO A 119 19.77 8.76 -16.04
CA PRO A 119 19.04 9.97 -16.37
C PRO A 119 19.27 10.36 -17.84
N PRO A 120 18.27 10.98 -18.50
CA PRO A 120 18.46 11.47 -19.87
C PRO A 120 19.62 12.48 -19.90
N ALA A 121 20.42 12.45 -20.97
CA ALA A 121 21.62 13.28 -21.11
C ALA A 121 21.33 14.79 -20.96
N GLU A 122 20.10 15.21 -21.23
CA GLU A 122 19.63 16.61 -21.10
C GLU A 122 19.48 17.05 -19.63
N ALA A 123 19.19 16.13 -18.70
CA ALA A 123 19.03 16.44 -17.27
C ALA A 123 20.37 16.65 -16.55
N VAL A 124 21.46 16.13 -17.08
CA VAL A 124 22.82 16.28 -16.52
C VAL A 124 23.41 17.67 -16.80
N GLY A 125 22.82 18.43 -17.73
CA GLY A 125 23.32 19.74 -18.16
C GLY A 125 22.53 20.96 -17.68
N SER A 126 21.45 20.82 -16.89
CA SER A 126 20.60 21.96 -16.55
C SER A 126 21.21 22.80 -15.40
N PRO A 127 21.64 24.05 -15.62
CA PRO A 127 21.90 24.97 -14.53
C PRO A 127 20.57 25.23 -13.80
N ALA A 128 20.49 24.86 -12.53
CA ALA A 128 19.39 25.29 -11.68
C ALA A 128 19.44 26.83 -11.57
N THR A 129 18.56 27.53 -12.26
CA THR A 129 18.35 28.97 -12.07
C THR A 129 17.41 29.24 -10.89
N PRO A 130 17.63 30.34 -10.14
CA PRO A 130 17.06 30.58 -8.80
C PRO A 130 15.56 30.89 -8.79
#